data_AF-A0A7W6RZ21-F1
#
_entry.id   AF-A0A7W6RZ21-F1
#
_cell.length_a   1.000
_cell.length_b   1.000
_cell.length_c   1.000
_cell.angle_alpha   90.00
_cell.angle_beta   90.00
_cell.angle_gamma   90.00
#
_symmetry.space_group_name_H-M   'P 1'
#
loop_
_entity.id
_entity.type
_entity.pdbx_description
1 polymer ?
#
loop_
_entity_poly.entity_id
_entity_poly.type
_entity_poly.pdbx_seq_one_letter_code
_entity_poly.pdbx_strand_id
1 'polypeptide(L)'
;MTAKVYWCARDLAGSPWGNHHFILVVQGTPRITSTMNVTWQSFSGSQFFTIGAFKKTKGGTSRLLVQYNETSDVEAVKEVLNPKRAAAKWADFDLERHALKPPGGRTLDAFVKEILTRAEHYKKNEAKTPIPYSLLDENCAAWVNSLLKACGLSQAERQKAGEFSGFDWGEEDTIPARYFQ
;
A
#
# COMPACT_ATOMS: atom_id res chain seq x y z
N MET A 1 7.18 10.73 17.67
CA MET A 1 6.46 9.51 17.27
C MET A 1 7.46 8.52 16.70
N THR A 2 7.35 7.23 17.00
CA THR A 2 8.20 6.19 16.36
C THR A 2 7.78 5.99 14.91
N ALA A 3 8.76 5.83 14.01
CA ALA A 3 8.46 5.54 12.61
C ALA A 3 7.72 4.19 12.48
N LYS A 4 6.80 4.08 11.53
CA LYS A 4 5.97 2.87 11.33
C LYS A 4 5.66 2.63 9.86
N VAL A 5 5.49 1.36 9.51
CA VAL A 5 4.98 0.90 8.22
C VAL A 5 3.68 0.15 8.48
N TYR A 6 2.67 0.39 7.67
CA TYR A 6 1.36 -0.25 7.77
C TYR A 6 0.95 -0.87 6.45
N TRP A 7 0.25 -1.99 6.52
CA TRP A 7 -0.71 -2.40 5.48
C TRP A 7 -2.03 -1.71 5.81
N CYS A 8 -2.56 -0.96 4.86
CA CYS A 8 -3.82 -0.26 4.96
C CYS A 8 -4.86 -0.83 3.99
N ALA A 9 -6.12 -0.75 4.40
CA ALA A 9 -7.29 -0.91 3.54
C ALA A 9 -8.21 0.29 3.75
N ARG A 10 -8.86 0.74 2.66
CA ARG A 10 -9.88 1.78 2.69
C ARG A 10 -11.00 1.43 1.72
N ASP A 11 -12.18 2.02 1.91
CA ASP A 11 -13.27 1.93 0.95
C ASP A 11 -12.84 2.38 -0.44
N LEU A 12 -13.36 1.73 -1.49
CA LEU A 12 -13.20 2.19 -2.85
C LEU A 12 -13.85 3.56 -3.03
N ALA A 13 -13.14 4.51 -3.66
CA ALA A 13 -13.69 5.83 -3.94
C ALA A 13 -14.96 5.70 -4.80
N GLY A 14 -16.13 5.95 -4.19
CA GLY A 14 -17.43 5.88 -4.85
C GLY A 14 -18.11 4.50 -4.84
N SER A 15 -17.61 3.51 -4.09
CA SER A 15 -18.28 2.21 -3.90
C SER A 15 -18.09 1.73 -2.46
N PRO A 16 -19.17 1.45 -1.71
CA PRO A 16 -19.08 0.87 -0.35
C PRO A 16 -18.84 -0.65 -0.37
N TRP A 17 -18.67 -1.24 -1.57
CA TRP A 17 -18.46 -2.68 -1.75
C TRP A 17 -17.06 -2.89 -2.30
N GLY A 18 -16.14 -3.28 -1.41
CA GLY A 18 -14.76 -3.64 -1.72
C GLY A 18 -13.73 -2.63 -1.23
N ASN A 19 -12.57 -3.14 -0.82
CA ASN A 19 -11.49 -2.35 -0.26
C ASN A 19 -10.36 -2.12 -1.27
N HIS A 20 -9.64 -1.01 -1.10
CA HIS A 20 -8.37 -0.76 -1.75
C HIS A 20 -7.22 -0.90 -0.74
N HIS A 21 -6.27 -1.78 -1.06
CA HIS A 21 -5.12 -2.06 -0.21
C HIS A 21 -3.90 -1.26 -0.66
N PHE A 22 -3.17 -0.71 0.30
CA PHE A 22 -1.93 0.01 0.06
C PHE A 22 -1.00 -0.05 1.27
N ILE A 23 0.25 0.38 1.08
CA ILE A 23 1.23 0.56 2.16
C ILE A 23 1.29 2.03 2.56
N LEU A 24 1.28 2.27 3.86
CA LEU A 24 1.53 3.58 4.46
C LEU A 24 2.85 3.54 5.24
N VAL A 25 3.72 4.51 4.98
CA VAL A 25 4.92 4.75 5.80
C VAL A 25 4.76 6.08 6.52
N VAL A 26 4.83 6.05 7.85
CA VAL A 26 4.78 7.24 8.71
C VAL A 26 6.16 7.49 9.28
N GLN A 27 6.63 8.73 9.10
CA GLN A 27 7.92 9.19 9.60
C GLN A 27 7.91 9.27 11.13
N GLY A 28 9.08 9.07 11.73
CA GLY A 28 9.25 9.18 13.17
C GLY A 28 10.70 9.02 13.59
N THR A 29 10.91 8.48 14.79
CA THR A 29 12.24 8.20 15.35
C THR A 29 12.46 6.69 15.46
N PRO A 30 13.55 6.11 14.93
CA PRO A 30 14.54 6.78 14.07
C PRO A 30 13.92 7.22 12.74
N ARG A 31 14.53 8.24 12.12
CA ARG A 31 14.06 8.80 10.85
C ARG A 31 14.33 7.81 9.72
N ILE A 32 13.31 7.56 8.90
CA ILE A 32 13.44 6.88 7.61
C ILE A 32 14.10 7.85 6.64
N THR A 33 15.29 7.46 6.16
CA THR A 33 16.11 8.22 5.21
C THR A 33 16.01 7.65 3.80
N SER A 34 15.60 6.40 3.67
CA SER A 34 15.38 5.74 2.39
C SER A 34 14.13 6.28 1.70
N THR A 35 14.31 7.10 0.67
CA THR A 35 13.18 7.73 -0.06
C THR A 35 13.06 7.32 -1.52
N MET A 36 14.10 6.86 -2.20
CA MET A 36 14.07 6.51 -3.65
C MET A 36 13.27 7.51 -4.52
N ASN A 37 13.37 8.81 -4.23
CA ASN A 37 12.62 9.92 -4.86
C ASN A 37 11.11 10.01 -4.54
N VAL A 38 10.61 9.26 -3.56
CA VAL A 38 9.25 9.42 -3.04
C VAL A 38 9.15 10.74 -2.27
N THR A 39 8.13 11.53 -2.63
CA THR A 39 7.79 12.77 -1.94
C THR A 39 7.04 12.45 -0.65
N TRP A 40 7.55 12.93 0.49
CA TRP A 40 6.82 12.87 1.75
C TRP A 40 5.70 13.90 1.77
N GLN A 41 4.48 13.45 2.07
CA GLN A 41 3.36 14.30 2.46
C GLN A 41 3.58 14.80 3.88
N SER A 42 3.08 16.01 4.19
CA SER A 42 3.10 16.59 5.54
C SER A 42 1.69 17.05 5.92
N PHE A 43 1.19 16.59 7.06
CA PHE A 43 -0.14 16.95 7.54
C PHE A 43 -0.25 16.78 9.06
N SER A 44 -0.87 17.74 9.75
CA SER A 44 -1.11 17.69 11.19
C SER A 44 0.16 17.35 12.02
N GLY A 45 1.31 17.92 11.63
CA GLY A 45 2.59 17.65 12.29
C GLY A 45 3.21 16.28 12.01
N SER A 46 2.59 15.45 11.16
CA SER A 46 3.10 14.14 10.74
C SER A 46 3.61 14.20 9.31
N GLN A 47 4.65 13.40 9.00
CA GLN A 47 5.09 13.16 7.63
C GLN A 47 4.82 11.72 7.25
N PHE A 48 4.34 11.48 6.03
CA PHE A 48 4.04 10.13 5.55
C PHE A 48 4.15 10.04 4.03
N PHE A 49 4.15 8.83 3.49
CA PHE A 49 3.83 8.60 2.08
C PHE A 49 3.03 7.31 1.95
N THR A 50 2.30 7.18 0.84
CA THR A 50 1.55 5.96 0.51
C THR A 50 2.07 5.35 -0.78
N ILE A 51 1.93 4.03 -0.90
CA ILE A 51 2.22 3.29 -2.13
C ILE A 51 1.20 2.17 -2.31
N GLY A 52 0.54 2.14 -3.46
CA GLY A 52 -0.45 1.12 -3.81
C GLY A 52 -0.41 0.80 -5.30
N ALA A 53 -1.16 -0.22 -5.70
CA ALA A 53 -1.37 -0.53 -7.12
C ALA A 53 -2.85 -0.35 -7.48
N PHE A 54 -3.08 0.21 -8.67
CA PHE A 54 -4.39 0.70 -9.08
C PHE A 54 -4.74 0.18 -10.46
N LYS A 55 -6.02 -0.11 -10.69
CA LYS A 55 -6.57 -0.30 -12.03
C LYS A 55 -6.41 1.00 -12.82
N LYS A 56 -5.63 0.96 -13.91
CA LYS A 56 -5.49 2.08 -14.85
C LYS A 56 -5.54 1.55 -16.28
N THR A 57 -6.22 2.26 -17.16
CA THR A 57 -6.24 1.93 -18.59
C THR A 57 -4.99 2.48 -19.26
N LYS A 58 -4.19 1.62 -19.89
CA LYS A 58 -3.01 2.02 -20.67
C LYS A 58 -2.87 1.11 -21.89
N GLY A 59 -2.85 1.71 -23.07
CA GLY A 59 -2.79 0.97 -24.34
C GLY A 59 -4.04 0.13 -24.62
N GLY A 60 -5.22 0.59 -24.18
CA GLY A 60 -6.50 -0.11 -24.40
C GLY A 60 -6.85 -1.17 -23.36
N THR A 61 -5.92 -1.54 -22.47
CA THR A 61 -6.13 -2.59 -21.45
C THR A 61 -6.09 -2.02 -20.04
N SER A 62 -6.96 -2.51 -19.16
CA SER A 62 -6.91 -2.25 -17.72
C SER A 62 -5.74 -3.00 -17.10
N ARG A 63 -4.78 -2.27 -16.53
CA ARG A 63 -3.56 -2.81 -15.92
C ARG A 63 -3.48 -2.44 -14.46
N LEU A 64 -2.72 -3.22 -13.69
CA LEU A 64 -2.45 -2.97 -12.28
C LEU A 64 -1.15 -2.18 -12.12
N LEU A 65 -1.25 -0.85 -11.97
CA LEU A 65 -0.11 0.07 -11.98
C LEU A 65 0.19 0.65 -10.60
N VAL A 66 1.46 0.68 -10.22
CA VAL A 66 1.92 1.27 -8.95
C VAL A 66 1.84 2.79 -9.01
N GLN A 67 1.30 3.38 -7.93
CA GLN A 67 1.29 4.82 -7.72
C GLN A 67 1.70 5.13 -6.27
N TYR A 68 2.43 6.23 -6.12
CA TYR A 68 2.78 6.81 -4.83
C TYR A 68 1.84 7.98 -4.54
N ASN A 69 1.43 8.14 -3.29
CA ASN A 69 0.61 9.26 -2.84
C ASN A 69 -0.64 9.48 -3.72
N GLU A 70 -1.33 8.40 -4.06
CA GLU A 70 -2.60 8.52 -4.76
C GLU A 70 -3.58 9.33 -3.90
N THR A 71 -4.37 10.20 -4.54
CA THR A 71 -5.14 11.22 -3.84
C THR A 71 -6.10 10.65 -2.79
N SER A 72 -6.81 9.56 -3.11
CA SER A 72 -7.74 8.93 -2.18
C SER A 72 -7.01 8.25 -1.01
N ASP A 73 -5.87 7.58 -1.24
CA ASP A 73 -5.06 7.01 -0.16
C ASP A 73 -4.52 8.10 0.77
N VAL A 74 -4.08 9.23 0.19
CA VAL A 74 -3.58 10.38 0.96
C VAL A 74 -4.69 11.03 1.79
N GLU A 75 -5.89 11.21 1.22
CA GLU A 75 -7.01 11.78 1.96
C GLU A 75 -7.50 10.85 3.08
N ALA A 76 -7.59 9.54 2.85
CA ALA A 76 -7.90 8.55 3.87
C ALA A 76 -6.92 8.61 5.06
N VAL A 77 -5.62 8.77 4.79
CA VAL A 77 -4.62 8.95 5.85
C VAL A 77 -4.83 10.27 6.60
N LYS A 78 -5.15 11.35 5.90
CA LYS A 78 -5.40 12.67 6.53
C LYS A 78 -6.63 12.66 7.41
N GLU A 79 -7.68 11.91 7.07
CA GLU A 79 -8.88 11.74 7.90
C GLU A 79 -8.52 11.14 9.25
N VAL A 80 -7.71 10.08 9.26
CA VAL A 80 -7.26 9.47 10.52
C VAL A 80 -6.28 10.35 11.30
N LEU A 81 -5.44 11.14 10.62
CA LEU A 81 -4.52 12.08 11.28
C LEU A 81 -5.20 13.34 11.82
N ASN A 82 -6.39 13.69 11.30
CA ASN A 82 -7.20 14.80 11.81
C ASN A 82 -8.70 14.47 11.66
N PRO A 83 -9.30 13.76 12.63
CA PRO A 83 -10.70 13.33 12.58
C PRO A 83 -11.71 14.49 12.45
N LYS A 84 -11.34 15.70 12.91
CA LYS A 84 -12.19 16.89 12.77
C LYS A 84 -12.41 17.30 11.32
N ARG A 85 -11.52 16.89 10.40
CA ARG A 85 -11.66 17.12 8.96
C ARG A 85 -12.56 16.07 8.29
N ALA A 86 -12.53 14.82 8.76
CA ALA A 86 -13.42 13.74 8.31
C ALA A 86 -14.88 14.08 8.59
N ALA A 87 -15.20 14.61 9.77
CA ALA A 87 -16.55 15.04 10.14
C ALA A 87 -17.17 16.13 9.24
N ALA A 88 -16.37 16.82 8.42
CA ALA A 88 -16.82 17.88 7.53
C ALA A 88 -17.10 17.42 6.08
N LYS A 89 -16.78 16.17 5.72
CA LYS A 89 -16.96 15.63 4.37
C LYS A 89 -17.58 14.24 4.42
N TRP A 90 -18.48 13.96 3.49
CA TRP A 90 -19.14 12.66 3.29
C TRP A 90 -18.21 11.54 2.79
N ALA A 91 -16.89 11.73 2.87
CA ALA A 91 -15.92 10.70 2.56
C ALA A 91 -15.41 10.20 3.92
N ASP A 92 -16.05 9.14 4.43
CA ASP A 92 -15.42 8.29 5.42
C ASP A 92 -14.75 7.20 4.60
N PHE A 93 -13.46 7.34 4.29
CA PHE A 93 -12.77 6.28 3.56
C PHE A 93 -12.56 5.03 4.43
N ASP A 94 -13.01 5.06 5.70
CA ASP A 94 -12.96 3.95 6.65
C ASP A 94 -11.58 3.27 6.68
N LEU A 95 -10.54 4.10 6.84
CA LEU A 95 -9.16 3.62 6.79
C LEU A 95 -8.85 2.69 7.96
N GLU A 96 -8.68 1.41 7.66
CA GLU A 96 -8.08 0.42 8.53
C GLU A 96 -6.58 0.29 8.27
N ARG A 97 -5.82 -0.07 9.31
CA ARG A 97 -4.37 -0.21 9.20
C ARG A 97 -3.78 -1.18 10.21
N HIS A 98 -2.95 -2.10 9.71
CA HIS A 98 -2.18 -3.03 10.52
C HIS A 98 -0.69 -2.72 10.46
N ALA A 99 -0.08 -2.53 11.63
CA ALA A 99 1.34 -2.24 11.73
C ALA A 99 2.17 -3.46 11.34
N LEU A 100 3.10 -3.27 10.40
CA LEU A 100 4.01 -4.30 9.95
C LEU A 100 5.32 -4.24 10.73
N LYS A 101 5.86 -5.42 11.04
CA LYS A 101 7.19 -5.55 11.63
C LYS A 101 8.22 -5.89 10.54
N PRO A 102 9.40 -5.26 10.54
CA PRO A 102 10.49 -5.68 9.65
C PRO A 102 10.83 -7.17 9.83
N PRO A 103 10.89 -7.97 8.75
CA PRO A 103 11.21 -9.38 8.85
C PRO A 103 12.68 -9.61 9.18
N GLY A 104 12.98 -10.68 9.93
CA GLY A 104 14.35 -11.13 10.18
C GLY A 104 15.22 -10.13 10.96
N GLY A 105 14.62 -9.32 11.84
CA GLY A 105 15.36 -8.37 12.69
C GLY A 105 15.92 -7.15 11.96
N ARG A 106 15.50 -6.89 10.71
CA ARG A 106 15.93 -5.72 9.94
C ARG A 106 15.49 -4.42 10.63
N THR A 107 16.22 -3.34 10.36
CA THR A 107 15.76 -2.00 10.76
C THR A 107 14.56 -1.58 9.92
N LEU A 108 13.77 -0.65 10.45
CA LEU A 108 12.61 -0.12 9.71
C LEU A 108 13.03 0.61 8.44
N ASP A 109 14.15 1.34 8.47
CA ASP A 109 14.67 2.01 7.27
C ASP A 109 15.08 1.01 6.18
N ALA A 110 15.77 -0.08 6.56
CA ALA A 110 16.11 -1.15 5.62
C ALA A 110 14.86 -1.82 5.05
N PHE A 111 13.81 -2.00 5.86
CA PHE A 111 12.54 -2.54 5.40
C PHE A 111 11.83 -1.60 4.43
N VAL A 112 11.77 -0.29 4.71
CA VAL A 112 11.20 0.70 3.78
C VAL A 112 12.00 0.74 2.47
N LYS A 113 13.33 0.71 2.53
CA LYS A 113 14.18 0.63 1.33
C LYS A 113 13.86 -0.58 0.47
N GLU A 114 13.66 -1.73 1.11
CA GLU A 114 13.28 -2.98 0.43
C GLU A 114 11.93 -2.83 -0.26
N ILE A 115 10.91 -2.32 0.44
CA ILE A 115 9.57 -2.07 -0.13
C ILE A 115 9.68 -1.19 -1.39
N LEU A 116 10.39 -0.07 -1.31
CA LEU A 116 10.57 0.84 -2.44
C LEU A 116 11.32 0.18 -3.60
N THR A 117 12.35 -0.60 -3.31
CA THR A 117 13.12 -1.31 -4.33
C THR A 117 12.25 -2.34 -5.06
N ARG A 118 11.49 -3.14 -4.32
CA ARG A 118 10.58 -4.16 -4.88
C ARG A 118 9.44 -3.55 -5.68
N ALA A 119 8.92 -2.40 -5.25
CA ALA A 119 7.90 -1.67 -6.01
C ALA A 119 8.44 -1.08 -7.31
N GLU A 120 9.68 -0.56 -7.32
CA GLU A 120 10.32 -0.10 -8.56
C GLU A 120 10.66 -1.26 -9.51
N HIS A 121 11.01 -2.45 -8.99
CA HIS A 121 11.16 -3.66 -9.81
C HIS A 121 9.82 -4.04 -10.44
N TYR A 122 8.74 -4.04 -9.65
CA TYR A 122 7.38 -4.27 -10.17
C TYR A 122 7.05 -3.31 -11.31
N LYS A 123 7.24 -2.01 -11.09
CA LYS A 123 6.95 -0.98 -12.09
C LYS A 123 7.73 -1.20 -13.39
N LYS A 124 9.00 -1.58 -13.31
CA LYS A 124 9.84 -1.86 -14.49
C LYS A 124 9.41 -3.14 -15.21
N ASN A 125 9.09 -4.19 -14.47
CA ASN A 125 8.75 -5.50 -15.03
C ASN A 125 7.32 -5.51 -15.60
N GLU A 126 6.36 -4.88 -14.93
CA GLU A 126 4.99 -4.68 -15.42
C GLU A 126 4.97 -3.85 -16.71
N ALA A 127 5.87 -2.88 -16.86
CA ALA A 127 6.01 -2.12 -18.10
C ALA A 127 6.40 -3.00 -19.30
N LYS A 128 7.18 -4.07 -19.08
CA LYS A 128 7.62 -5.03 -20.10
C LYS A 128 6.59 -6.13 -20.33
N THR A 129 5.99 -6.63 -19.25
CA THR A 129 4.97 -7.69 -19.27
C THR A 129 3.76 -7.20 -18.49
N PRO A 130 2.79 -6.55 -19.16
CA PRO A 130 1.63 -5.98 -18.50
C PRO A 130 0.86 -7.00 -17.67
N ILE A 131 0.46 -6.62 -16.47
CA ILE A 131 -0.44 -7.41 -15.64
C ILE A 131 -1.86 -6.86 -15.82
N PRO A 132 -2.80 -7.65 -16.38
CA PRO A 132 -4.19 -7.23 -16.43
C PRO A 132 -4.74 -7.13 -15.01
N TYR A 133 -5.57 -6.13 -14.76
CA TYR A 133 -6.30 -6.05 -13.50
C TYR A 133 -7.46 -7.06 -13.50
N SER A 134 -7.54 -7.90 -12.48
CA SER A 134 -8.68 -8.76 -12.16
C SER A 134 -9.27 -8.31 -10.82
N LEU A 135 -10.59 -8.38 -10.62
CA LEU A 135 -11.20 -8.12 -9.31
C LEU A 135 -10.92 -9.27 -8.34
N LEU A 136 -10.80 -10.49 -8.84
CA LEU A 136 -10.70 -11.71 -8.04
C LEU A 136 -9.24 -12.08 -7.74
N ASP A 137 -8.34 -11.88 -8.71
CA ASP A 137 -6.96 -12.36 -8.64
C ASP A 137 -5.97 -11.18 -8.58
N GLU A 138 -5.51 -10.65 -9.72
CA GLU A 138 -4.53 -9.56 -9.76
C GLU A 138 -5.16 -8.18 -9.48
N ASN A 139 -5.34 -7.88 -8.20
CA ASN A 139 -5.82 -6.58 -7.70
C ASN A 139 -4.83 -5.91 -6.72
N CYS A 140 -5.28 -4.84 -6.09
CA CYS A 140 -4.51 -4.08 -5.11
C CYS A 140 -4.11 -4.90 -3.87
N ALA A 141 -4.98 -5.77 -3.36
CA ALA A 141 -4.70 -6.64 -2.22
C ALA A 141 -3.63 -7.67 -2.56
N ALA A 142 -3.80 -8.39 -3.69
CA ALA A 142 -2.81 -9.33 -4.20
C ALA A 142 -1.45 -8.65 -4.44
N TRP A 143 -1.44 -7.41 -4.90
CA TRP A 143 -0.21 -6.64 -5.08
C TRP A 143 0.52 -6.36 -3.76
N VAL A 144 -0.19 -5.84 -2.73
CA VAL A 144 0.42 -5.59 -1.42
C VAL A 144 0.91 -6.90 -0.81
N ASN A 145 0.10 -7.95 -0.87
CA ASN A 145 0.45 -9.27 -0.37
C ASN A 145 1.74 -9.81 -1.01
N SER A 146 1.85 -9.69 -2.33
CA SER A 146 3.02 -10.12 -3.11
C SER A 146 4.26 -9.27 -2.82
N LEU A 147 4.08 -7.96 -2.66
CA LEU A 147 5.16 -7.04 -2.29
C LEU A 147 5.75 -7.42 -0.93
N LEU A 148 4.89 -7.68 0.07
CA LEU A 148 5.30 -8.07 1.41
C LEU A 148 5.98 -9.44 1.42
N LYS A 149 5.48 -10.38 0.62
CA LYS A 149 6.14 -11.69 0.40
C LYS A 149 7.54 -11.48 -0.18
N ALA A 150 7.70 -10.62 -1.18
CA ALA A 150 8.98 -10.30 -1.80
C ALA A 150 9.95 -9.58 -0.83
N CYS A 151 9.43 -8.83 0.14
CA CYS A 151 10.23 -8.23 1.20
C CYS A 151 10.64 -9.24 2.29
N GLY A 152 10.06 -10.45 2.29
CA GLY A 152 10.41 -11.55 3.18
C GLY A 152 9.48 -11.73 4.38
N LEU A 153 8.27 -11.16 4.37
CA LEU A 153 7.26 -11.50 5.37
C LEU A 153 6.75 -12.92 5.13
N SER A 154 6.62 -13.70 6.20
CA SER A 154 6.05 -15.04 6.15
C SER A 154 4.58 -15.01 5.75
N GLN A 155 4.04 -16.16 5.32
CA GLN A 155 2.61 -16.26 5.01
C GLN A 155 1.72 -15.94 6.21
N ALA A 156 2.06 -16.47 7.39
CA ALA A 156 1.29 -16.23 8.61
C ALA A 156 1.28 -14.75 9.01
N GLU A 157 2.40 -14.03 8.84
CA GLU A 157 2.46 -12.59 9.10
C GLU A 157 1.60 -11.79 8.11
N ARG A 158 1.58 -12.21 6.83
CA ARG A 158 0.77 -11.55 5.79
C ARG A 158 -0.71 -11.77 6.01
N GLN A 159 -1.16 -13.01 6.18
CA GLN A 159 -2.56 -13.34 6.45
C GLN A 159 -3.08 -12.56 7.66
N LYS A 160 -2.34 -12.59 8.77
CA LYS A 160 -2.73 -11.83 9.97
C LYS A 160 -2.81 -10.31 9.73
N ALA A 161 -1.94 -9.75 8.88
CA ALA A 161 -1.88 -8.31 8.66
C ALA A 161 -2.86 -7.82 7.59
N GLY A 162 -3.33 -8.71 6.70
CA GLY A 162 -4.24 -8.36 5.63
C GLY A 162 -5.71 -8.65 5.92
N GLU A 163 -6.04 -9.24 7.08
CA GLU A 163 -7.43 -9.36 7.58
C GLU A 163 -8.04 -7.98 7.89
N PHE A 164 -8.67 -7.30 6.92
CA PHE A 164 -9.44 -6.08 7.16
C PHE A 164 -10.95 -6.37 7.19
N SER A 165 -11.75 -5.42 7.69
CA SER A 165 -13.20 -5.56 7.61
C SER A 165 -13.70 -5.27 6.19
N GLY A 166 -14.77 -5.95 5.76
CA GLY A 166 -15.34 -5.79 4.41
C GLY A 166 -15.03 -6.93 3.46
N PHE A 167 -15.09 -6.66 2.16
CA PHE A 167 -14.85 -7.65 1.10
C PHE A 167 -13.45 -7.47 0.50
N ASP A 168 -12.53 -8.30 0.96
CA ASP A 168 -11.14 -8.35 0.49
C ASP A 168 -10.96 -9.53 -0.47
N TRP A 169 -11.23 -9.30 -1.76
CA TRP A 169 -10.98 -10.31 -2.78
C TRP A 169 -9.49 -10.37 -3.12
N GLY A 170 -8.94 -11.57 -3.34
CA GLY A 170 -7.57 -11.78 -3.81
C GLY A 170 -6.46 -11.43 -2.80
N GLU A 171 -6.79 -11.22 -1.53
CA GLU A 171 -5.80 -10.90 -0.49
C GLU A 171 -4.80 -12.04 -0.26
N GLU A 172 -5.25 -13.29 -0.39
CA GLU A 172 -4.39 -14.47 -0.31
C GLU A 172 -3.61 -14.75 -1.60
N ASP A 173 -4.04 -14.18 -2.73
CA ASP A 173 -3.40 -14.38 -4.01
C ASP A 173 -2.04 -13.70 -4.08
N THR A 174 -1.19 -14.23 -4.97
CA THR A 174 0.12 -13.66 -5.21
C THR A 174 0.41 -13.51 -6.69
N ILE A 175 0.81 -12.30 -7.05
CA ILE A 175 1.43 -11.96 -8.32
C ILE A 175 2.80 -12.68 -8.40
N PRO A 176 3.17 -13.24 -9.57
CA PRO A 176 4.43 -13.95 -9.74
C PRO A 176 5.65 -13.16 -9.27
N ALA A 177 6.52 -13.81 -8.49
CA ALA A 177 7.68 -13.18 -7.85
C ALA A 177 8.62 -12.45 -8.82
N ARG A 178 8.69 -12.89 -10.09
CA ARG A 178 9.50 -12.25 -11.15
C ARG A 178 9.20 -10.77 -11.34
N TYR A 179 8.00 -10.31 -10.98
CA TYR A 179 7.67 -8.89 -11.07
C TYR A 179 8.41 -8.07 -10.01
N PHE A 180 8.68 -8.62 -8.83
CA PHE A 180 9.31 -7.92 -7.71
C PHE A 180 10.82 -8.17 -7.61
N GLN A 181 11.42 -8.86 -8.59
CA GLN A 181 12.83 -9.24 -8.62
C GLN A 181 13.62 -8.42 -9.64
#